data_AF-A0A7X1KKK4-F1
#
_entry.id   AF-A0A7X1KKK4-F1
#
_cell.length_a   1.000
_cell.length_b   1.000
_cell.length_c   1.000
_cell.angle_alpha   90.00
_cell.angle_beta   90.00
_cell.angle_gamma   90.00
#
_symmetry.space_group_name_H-M   'P 1'
#
loop_
_entity.id
_entity.type
_entity.pdbx_description
1 polymer ?
#
loop_
_entity_poly.entity_id
_entity_poly.type
_entity_poly.pdbx_seq_one_letter_code
_entity_poly.pdbx_strand_id
1 'polypeptide(L)'
;MWQLAAKALLSGVLIAAIAEIGKRLPALGALVAALPLVSVLGMVFLWNARPDAENMAAFSQATFWYVLPSLPMFLLIPALLRRAAPFWLALGAGCALTIALYLVMTWLAPRFGLRL
;
A
#
# COMPACT_ATOMS: atom_id res chain seq x y z
N MET A 1 -11.84 -22.74 3.06
CA MET A 1 -12.29 -21.91 1.90
C MET A 1 -13.15 -20.72 2.33
N TRP A 2 -14.13 -20.89 3.23
CA TRP A 2 -15.00 -19.78 3.68
C TRP A 2 -14.27 -18.58 4.29
N GLN A 3 -13.19 -18.81 5.04
CA GLN A 3 -12.39 -17.72 5.60
C GLN A 3 -11.68 -16.87 4.54
N LEU A 4 -11.22 -17.48 3.44
CA LEU A 4 -10.61 -16.74 2.33
C LEU A 4 -11.65 -15.90 1.59
N ALA A 5 -12.85 -16.47 1.36
CA ALA A 5 -13.96 -15.75 0.76
C ALA A 5 -14.40 -14.54 1.60
N ALA A 6 -14.48 -14.68 2.93
CA ALA A 6 -14.79 -13.57 3.83
C ALA A 6 -13.73 -12.45 3.79
N LYS A 7 -12.43 -12.81 3.78
CA LYS A 7 -11.33 -11.84 3.65
C LYS A 7 -11.34 -11.12 2.29
N ALA A 8 -11.66 -11.83 1.22
CA ALA A 8 -11.78 -11.25 -0.12
C ALA A 8 -12.98 -10.30 -0.22
N LEU A 9 -14.15 -10.69 0.33
CA LEU A 9 -15.32 -9.82 0.40
C LEU A 9 -15.04 -8.55 1.19
N LEU A 10 -14.41 -8.65 2.35
CA LEU A 10 -14.02 -7.48 3.16
C LEU A 10 -13.09 -6.54 2.38
N SER A 11 -12.11 -7.10 1.65
CA SER A 11 -11.20 -6.32 0.81
C SER A 11 -11.94 -5.64 -0.35
N GLY A 12 -12.91 -6.32 -0.98
CA GLY A 12 -13.76 -5.75 -2.02
C GLY A 12 -14.64 -4.61 -1.51
N VAL A 13 -15.24 -4.77 -0.32
CA VAL A 13 -16.02 -3.71 0.36
C VAL A 13 -15.14 -2.49 0.63
N LEU A 14 -13.90 -2.69 1.05
CA LEU A 14 -12.96 -1.60 1.29
C LEU A 14 -12.67 -0.80 -0.01
N ILE A 15 -12.39 -1.50 -1.10
CA ILE A 15 -12.15 -0.87 -2.42
C ILE A 15 -13.39 -0.11 -2.89
N ALA A 16 -14.58 -0.70 -2.75
CA ALA A 16 -15.83 -0.07 -3.13
C ALA A 16 -16.10 1.19 -2.30
N ALA A 17 -15.85 1.15 -0.98
CA ALA A 17 -16.01 2.28 -0.09
C ALA A 17 -15.07 3.44 -0.47
N ILE A 18 -13.79 3.16 -0.72
CA ILE A 18 -12.81 4.16 -1.17
C ILE A 18 -13.26 4.81 -2.48
N ALA A 19 -13.69 4.00 -3.45
CA ALA A 19 -14.14 4.50 -4.74
C ALA A 19 -15.40 5.38 -4.63
N GLU A 20 -16.37 4.99 -3.81
CA GLU A 20 -17.63 5.74 -3.66
C GLU A 20 -17.45 7.01 -2.84
N ILE A 21 -16.65 6.98 -1.77
CA ILE A 21 -16.30 8.18 -1.00
C ILE A 21 -15.52 9.15 -1.90
N GLY A 22 -14.55 8.65 -2.68
CA GLY A 22 -13.73 9.48 -3.57
C GLY A 22 -14.52 10.23 -4.64
N LYS A 23 -15.63 9.67 -5.13
CA LYS A 23 -16.53 10.36 -6.09
C LYS A 23 -17.21 11.58 -5.49
N ARG A 24 -17.61 11.51 -4.22
CA ARG A 24 -18.37 12.58 -3.54
C ARG A 24 -17.45 13.56 -2.82
N LEU A 25 -16.41 13.05 -2.17
CA LEU A 25 -15.50 13.78 -1.28
C LEU A 25 -14.06 13.30 -1.52
N PRO A 26 -13.37 13.82 -2.56
CA PRO A 26 -12.03 13.36 -2.95
C PRO A 26 -11.00 13.40 -1.82
N ALA A 27 -11.04 14.43 -0.98
CA ALA A 27 -10.13 14.57 0.16
C ALA A 27 -10.34 13.49 1.23
N LEU A 28 -11.59 13.16 1.56
CA LEU A 28 -11.90 12.05 2.46
C LEU A 28 -11.59 10.70 1.82
N GLY A 29 -11.84 10.55 0.52
CA GLY A 29 -11.45 9.35 -0.23
C GLY A 29 -9.94 9.10 -0.15
N ALA A 30 -9.13 10.15 -0.31
CA ALA A 30 -7.69 10.09 -0.16
C ALA A 30 -7.26 9.77 1.27
N LEU A 31 -7.92 10.35 2.29
CA LEU A 31 -7.66 10.03 3.70
C LEU A 31 -7.91 8.55 3.99
N VAL A 32 -9.07 8.03 3.57
CA VAL A 32 -9.44 6.62 3.78
C VAL A 32 -8.50 5.69 3.00
N ALA A 33 -8.11 6.05 1.78
CA ALA A 33 -7.15 5.29 0.99
C ALA A 33 -5.73 5.31 1.59
N ALA A 34 -5.35 6.39 2.27
CA ALA A 34 -4.05 6.51 2.93
C ALA A 34 -3.97 5.73 4.26
N LEU A 35 -5.12 5.42 4.88
CA LEU A 35 -5.14 4.56 6.05
C LEU A 35 -4.67 3.15 5.64
N PRO A 36 -3.74 2.53 6.40
CA PRO A 36 -3.21 1.21 6.08
C PRO A 36 -4.20 0.11 6.51
N LEU A 37 -5.48 0.23 6.14
CA LEU A 37 -6.57 -0.65 6.57
C LEU A 37 -6.32 -2.11 6.19
N VAL A 38 -5.79 -2.34 4.99
CA VAL A 38 -5.37 -3.68 4.55
C VAL A 38 -4.27 -4.24 5.46
N SER A 39 -3.25 -3.43 5.78
CA SER A 39 -2.16 -3.86 6.66
C SER A 39 -2.64 -4.11 8.09
N VAL A 40 -3.51 -3.25 8.63
CA VAL A 40 -4.10 -3.41 9.97
C VAL A 40 -4.93 -4.70 10.04
N LEU A 41 -5.78 -4.95 9.04
CA LEU A 41 -6.52 -6.23 8.95
C LEU A 41 -5.57 -7.42 8.87
N GLY A 42 -4.50 -7.30 8.09
CA GLY A 42 -3.41 -8.29 8.02
C GLY A 42 -2.78 -8.58 9.39
N MET A 43 -2.45 -7.53 10.15
CA MET A 43 -1.90 -7.64 11.51
C MET A 43 -2.89 -8.31 12.46
N VAL A 44 -4.17 -7.93 12.44
CA VAL A 44 -5.20 -8.56 13.28
C VAL A 44 -5.33 -10.05 12.96
N PHE A 45 -5.33 -10.42 11.67
CA PHE A 45 -5.39 -11.83 11.28
C PHE A 45 -4.12 -12.60 11.64
N LEU A 46 -2.95 -12.00 11.47
CA LEU A 46 -1.67 -12.60 11.82
C LEU A 46 -1.58 -12.84 13.33
N TRP A 47 -1.97 -11.85 14.13
CA TRP A 47 -2.02 -11.96 15.60
C TRP A 47 -2.98 -13.04 16.07
N ASN A 48 -4.19 -13.07 15.50
CA ASN A 48 -5.20 -14.08 15.86
C ASN A 48 -4.78 -15.50 15.46
N ALA A 49 -4.02 -15.65 14.37
CA ALA A 49 -3.50 -16.95 13.94
C ALA A 49 -2.32 -17.40 14.81
N ARG A 50 -1.41 -16.49 15.16
CA ARG A 50 -0.25 -16.74 16.01
C ARG A 50 0.15 -15.44 16.73
N PRO A 51 -0.15 -15.30 18.03
CA PRO A 51 0.15 -14.08 18.79
C PRO A 51 1.64 -14.06 19.18
N ASP A 52 2.49 -13.72 18.22
CA ASP A 52 3.94 -13.63 18.34
C ASP A 52 4.39 -12.17 18.17
N ALA A 53 4.88 -11.57 19.26
CA ALA A 53 5.25 -10.17 19.31
C ALA A 53 6.45 -9.83 18.42
N GLU A 54 7.45 -10.72 18.32
CA GLU A 54 8.64 -10.49 17.52
C GLU A 54 8.29 -10.53 16.02
N ASN A 55 7.50 -11.52 15.62
CA ASN A 55 6.97 -11.61 14.26
C ASN A 55 6.10 -10.39 13.90
N MET A 56 5.25 -9.92 14.82
CA MET A 56 4.42 -8.74 14.59
C MET A 56 5.26 -7.45 14.46
N ALA A 57 6.30 -7.31 15.30
CA ALA A 57 7.23 -6.19 15.23
C ALA A 57 7.99 -6.18 13.89
N ALA A 58 8.53 -7.33 13.47
CA ALA A 58 9.21 -7.47 12.20
C ALA A 58 8.29 -7.16 11.01
N PHE A 59 7.06 -7.69 11.01
CA PHE A 59 6.06 -7.41 9.96
C PHE A 59 5.71 -5.92 9.90
N SER A 60 5.51 -5.28 11.04
CA SER A 60 5.18 -3.85 11.12
C SER A 60 6.33 -2.97 10.64
N GLN A 61 7.56 -3.29 11.05
CA GLN A 61 8.76 -2.58 10.62
C GLN A 61 9.02 -2.74 9.12
N ALA A 62 8.89 -3.95 8.59
CA ALA A 62 8.98 -4.22 7.16
C ALA A 62 7.94 -3.42 6.39
N THR A 63 6.68 -3.42 6.85
CA THR A 63 5.59 -2.64 6.23
C THR A 63 5.92 -1.15 6.18
N PHE A 64 6.44 -0.57 7.26
CA PHE A 64 6.87 0.83 7.28
C PHE A 64 7.91 1.12 6.18
N TRP A 65 8.93 0.27 6.09
CA TRP A 65 9.99 0.39 5.10
C TRP A 65 9.46 0.24 3.67
N TYR A 66 8.54 -0.69 3.40
CA TYR A 66 7.92 -0.84 2.08
C TYR A 66 6.94 0.29 1.72
N VAL A 67 6.40 1.04 2.69
CA VAL A 67 5.56 2.21 2.35
C VAL A 67 6.39 3.33 1.75
N LEU A 68 7.61 3.58 2.22
CA LEU A 68 8.42 4.73 1.79
C LEU A 68 8.66 4.80 0.27
N PRO A 69 9.07 3.72 -0.42
CA PRO A 69 9.28 3.76 -1.87
C PRO A 69 7.99 3.87 -2.69
N SER A 70 6.83 3.62 -2.09
CA SER A 70 5.52 3.77 -2.75
C SER A 70 5.02 5.23 -2.74
N LEU A 71 5.49 6.06 -1.80
CA LEU A 71 5.06 7.46 -1.67
C LEU A 71 5.36 8.33 -2.90
N PRO A 72 6.53 8.23 -3.56
CA PRO A 72 6.84 9.05 -4.74
C PRO A 72 5.85 8.90 -5.90
N MET A 73 5.20 7.73 -6.03
CA MET A 73 4.15 7.53 -7.03
C MET A 73 2.98 8.50 -6.84
N PHE A 74 2.59 8.78 -5.60
CA PHE A 74 1.50 9.72 -5.28
C PHE A 74 1.84 11.18 -5.62
N LEU A 75 3.11 11.49 -5.90
CA LEU A 75 3.54 12.78 -6.44
C LEU A 75 3.72 12.75 -7.95
N LEU A 76 4.24 11.64 -8.50
CA LEU A 76 4.47 11.49 -9.93
C LEU A 76 3.15 11.47 -10.72
N ILE A 77 2.16 10.70 -10.28
CA ILE A 77 0.86 10.60 -10.97
C ILE A 77 0.20 11.98 -11.14
N PRO A 78 -0.03 12.78 -10.08
CA PRO A 78 -0.63 14.11 -10.26
C PRO A 78 0.27 15.05 -11.07
N ALA A 79 1.60 14.94 -10.98
CA ALA A 79 2.50 15.75 -11.81
C ALA A 79 2.35 15.44 -13.31
N LEU A 80 2.21 14.17 -13.69
CA LEU A 80 1.99 13.75 -15.08
C LEU A 80 0.59 14.14 -15.57
N LEU A 81 -0.44 13.93 -14.75
CA LEU A 81 -1.82 14.31 -15.10
C LEU A 81 -1.97 15.82 -15.30
N ARG A 82 -1.31 16.65 -14.48
CA ARG A 82 -1.29 18.12 -14.65
C ARG A 82 -0.56 18.58 -15.91
N ARG A 83 0.27 17.72 -16.51
CA ARG A 83 0.94 17.93 -17.80
C ARG A 83 0.16 17.33 -18.99
N ALA A 84 -1.13 17.00 -18.79
CA ALA A 84 -2.00 16.38 -19.79
C ALA A 84 -1.55 14.99 -20.28
N ALA A 85 -0.73 14.27 -19.50
CA ALA A 85 -0.42 12.88 -19.81
C ALA A 85 -1.67 11.98 -19.67
N PRO A 86 -1.83 10.94 -20.52
CA PRO A 86 -2.94 9.99 -20.39
C PRO A 86 -2.92 9.28 -19.03
N PHE A 87 -4.10 9.04 -18.45
CA PHE A 87 -4.23 8.41 -17.12
C PHE A 87 -3.49 7.06 -17.02
N TRP A 88 -3.69 6.17 -17.98
CA TRP A 88 -3.05 4.85 -17.99
C TRP A 88 -1.52 4.93 -18.08
N LEU A 89 -0.99 5.95 -18.77
CA LEU A 89 0.44 6.21 -18.83
C LEU A 89 0.95 6.72 -17.48
N ALA A 90 0.26 7.67 -16.86
CA ALA A 90 0.62 8.18 -15.53
C ALA A 90 0.60 7.08 -14.47
N LEU A 91 -0.42 6.22 -14.48
CA LEU A 91 -0.52 5.06 -13.59
C LEU A 91 0.61 4.06 -13.84
N GLY A 92 0.85 3.69 -15.11
CA GLY A 92 1.93 2.77 -15.47
C GLY A 92 3.31 3.28 -15.07
N ALA A 93 3.58 4.56 -15.29
CA ALA A 93 4.83 5.21 -14.86
C ALA A 93 4.97 5.22 -13.33
N GLY A 94 3.88 5.48 -12.60
CA GLY A 94 3.84 5.41 -11.15
C GLY A 94 4.17 4.02 -10.59
N CYS A 95 3.57 2.99 -11.17
CA CYS A 95 3.85 1.59 -10.82
C CYS A 95 5.31 1.22 -11.13
N ALA A 96 5.81 1.58 -12.33
CA ALA A 96 7.18 1.32 -12.73
C ALA A 96 8.19 2.02 -11.80
N LEU A 97 7.92 3.27 -11.40
CA LEU A 97 8.73 3.99 -10.43
C LEU A 97 8.77 3.25 -9.09
N THR A 98 7.62 2.83 -8.56
CA THR A 98 7.55 2.11 -7.28
C THR A 98 8.36 0.81 -7.32
N ILE A 99 8.23 0.03 -8.39
CA ILE A 99 9.00 -1.20 -8.60
C ILE A 99 10.50 -0.90 -8.62
N ALA A 100 10.92 0.12 -9.38
CA ALA A 100 12.34 0.51 -9.45
C ALA A 100 12.87 0.92 -8.06
N LEU A 101 12.11 1.69 -7.29
CA LEU A 101 12.50 2.10 -5.94
C LEU A 101 12.53 0.93 -4.95
N TYR A 102 11.64 -0.05 -5.08
CA TYR A 102 11.72 -1.30 -4.30
C TYR A 102 13.00 -2.08 -4.62
N LEU A 103 13.36 -2.23 -5.90
CA LEU A 103 14.59 -2.92 -6.29
C LEU A 103 15.84 -2.20 -5.76
N VAL A 104 15.85 -0.88 -5.82
CA VAL A 104 16.92 -0.05 -5.23
C VAL A 104 16.98 -0.28 -3.72
N MET A 105 15.84 -0.23 -3.04
CA MET A 105 15.76 -0.39 -1.59
C MET A 105 16.22 -1.78 -1.13
N THR A 106 15.78 -2.86 -1.77
CA THR A 106 16.18 -4.22 -1.40
C THR A 106 17.66 -4.48 -1.69
N TRP A 107 18.25 -3.79 -2.68
CA TRP A 107 19.67 -3.86 -2.97
C TRP A 107 20.53 -3.04 -1.99
N LEU A 108 20.03 -1.87 -1.55
CA LEU A 108 20.74 -0.98 -0.61
C LEU A 108 20.55 -1.37 0.86
N ALA A 109 19.39 -1.92 1.24
CA ALA A 109 19.05 -2.24 2.62
C ALA A 109 20.09 -3.15 3.34
N PRO A 110 20.60 -4.22 2.70
CA PRO A 110 21.66 -5.03 3.30
C PRO A 110 22.94 -4.24 3.62
N ARG A 111 23.23 -3.17 2.86
CA ARG A 111 24.42 -2.32 3.07
C ARG A 111 24.29 -1.40 4.27
N PHE A 112 23.05 -1.09 4.67
CA PHE A 112 22.76 -0.30 5.87
C PHE A 112 22.40 -1.17 7.08
N GLY A 113 22.61 -2.49 6.98
CA GLY A 113 22.28 -3.43 8.06
C GLY A 113 20.78 -3.69 8.25
N LEU A 114 19.93 -3.20 7.33
CA LEU A 114 18.50 -3.49 7.32
C LEU A 114 18.30 -4.84 6.62
N ARG A 115 17.86 -5.86 7.39
CA ARG A 115 17.38 -7.12 6.84
C ARG A 115 15.88 -6.96 6.55
N LEU A 116 15.56 -6.61 5.30
CA LEU A 116 14.19 -6.45 4.78
C LEU A 116 13.71 -7.69 4.02
#